data_AF-A0A5C6Z8P9-F1
#
_entry.id   AF-A0A5C6Z8P9-F1
#
_cell.length_a   1.000
_cell.length_b   1.000
_cell.length_c   1.000
_cell.angle_alpha   90.00
_cell.angle_beta   90.00
_cell.angle_gamma   90.00
#
_symmetry.space_group_name_H-M   'P 1'
#
loop_
_entity.id
_entity.type
_entity.pdbx_description
1 polymer ?
#
loop_
_entity_poly.entity_id
_entity_poly.type
_entity_poly.pdbx_seq_one_letter_code
_entity_poly.pdbx_strand_id
1 'polypeptide(L)'
;MPMPLEANAERAEAIERKGAPAPSAGARSPQEALEPPPTEADEPPSDEPPSAVWDRRYAAHPLSHQDAWLTGWQHRLPGVRRALDIGCGDGWETAALLELGVDVTGIDISAEALARCRRHSPRARHLLADVRAMPMLRDGEFDLAVAQLSLHYFDREDTRRALCEIARVLAPEGKLIGCVNAEDDWHYGAPDDA
;
A
#
# COMPACT_ATOMS: atom_id res chain seq x y z
N MET A 1 -17.91 18.97 -2.48
CA MET A 1 -17.72 19.30 -1.05
C MET A 1 -17.63 17.99 -0.29
N PRO A 2 -16.53 17.69 0.40
CA PRO A 2 -16.46 16.50 1.24
C PRO A 2 -17.42 16.66 2.43
N MET A 3 -18.04 15.55 2.84
CA MET A 3 -18.97 15.49 3.99
C MET A 3 -18.21 15.63 5.32
N PRO A 4 -18.84 16.16 6.39
CA PRO A 4 -18.19 16.35 7.68
C PRO A 4 -17.78 15.04 8.36
N LEU A 5 -16.62 15.07 9.02
CA LEU A 5 -15.94 13.96 9.73
C LEU A 5 -16.81 13.17 10.73
N GLU A 6 -17.77 13.85 11.36
CA GLU A 6 -18.68 13.23 12.35
C GLU A 6 -19.59 12.17 11.70
N ALA A 7 -19.95 12.33 10.42
CA ALA A 7 -20.80 11.39 9.69
C ALA A 7 -20.10 10.05 9.36
N ASN A 8 -18.76 10.01 9.38
CA ASN A 8 -17.99 8.79 9.10
C ASN A 8 -17.84 7.91 10.36
N ALA A 9 -17.67 8.53 11.53
CA ALA A 9 -17.61 7.82 12.81
C ALA A 9 -18.96 7.19 13.18
N GLU A 10 -20.06 7.93 13.02
CA GLU A 10 -21.42 7.42 13.28
C GLU A 10 -21.79 6.25 12.36
N ARG A 11 -21.23 6.19 11.15
CA ARG A 11 -21.42 5.06 10.21
C ARG A 11 -20.64 3.81 10.62
N ALA A 12 -19.41 3.95 11.09
CA ALA A 12 -18.60 2.82 11.56
C ALA A 12 -19.25 2.15 12.78
N GLU A 13 -19.69 2.94 13.77
CA GLU A 13 -20.37 2.42 14.97
C GLU A 13 -21.77 1.84 14.65
N ALA A 14 -22.45 2.36 13.62
CA ALA A 14 -23.73 1.80 13.17
C ALA A 14 -23.58 0.44 12.49
N ILE A 15 -22.47 0.18 11.79
CA ILE A 15 -22.16 -1.12 11.14
C ILE A 15 -21.83 -2.17 12.20
N GLU A 16 -21.06 -1.81 13.22
CA GLU A 16 -20.65 -2.70 14.31
C GLU A 16 -21.85 -3.13 15.19
N ARG A 17 -22.81 -2.21 15.41
CA ARG A 17 -23.97 -2.45 16.27
C ARG A 17 -25.16 -3.14 15.59
N LYS A 18 -25.30 -3.05 14.27
CA LYS A 18 -26.42 -3.67 13.53
C LYS A 18 -26.11 -5.06 12.97
N GLY A 19 -24.85 -5.50 13.02
CA GLY A 19 -24.37 -6.54 12.12
C GLY A 19 -24.34 -5.99 10.70
N ALA A 20 -23.34 -6.39 9.90
CA ALA A 20 -23.26 -5.96 8.51
C ALA A 20 -24.59 -6.30 7.81
N PRO A 21 -25.25 -5.34 7.12
CA PRO A 21 -26.44 -5.66 6.36
C PRO A 21 -26.07 -6.72 5.34
N ALA A 22 -26.91 -7.76 5.20
CA ALA A 22 -26.76 -8.74 4.14
C ALA A 22 -26.62 -7.98 2.79
N PRO A 23 -25.66 -8.36 1.94
CA PRO A 23 -25.36 -7.61 0.73
C PRO A 23 -26.64 -7.46 -0.10
N SER A 24 -26.97 -6.22 -0.47
CA SER A 24 -28.08 -5.96 -1.38
C SER A 24 -27.76 -6.63 -2.71
N ALA A 25 -28.71 -7.44 -3.20
CA ALA A 25 -28.61 -8.10 -4.49
C ALA A 25 -28.41 -7.05 -5.59
N GLY A 26 -27.17 -6.85 -6.03
CA GLY A 26 -26.81 -5.88 -7.06
C GLY A 26 -25.47 -5.15 -6.86
N ALA A 27 -24.87 -5.18 -5.66
CA ALA A 27 -23.50 -4.70 -5.47
C ALA A 27 -22.51 -5.84 -5.77
N ARG A 28 -21.59 -5.62 -6.72
CA ARG A 28 -20.45 -6.52 -6.93
C ARG A 28 -19.66 -6.61 -5.62
N SER A 29 -19.35 -7.82 -5.20
CA SER A 29 -18.52 -8.13 -4.05
C SER A 29 -17.16 -7.43 -4.17
N PRO A 30 -16.47 -7.11 -3.05
CA PRO A 30 -15.11 -6.55 -3.09
C PRO A 30 -14.11 -7.39 -3.90
N GLN A 31 -14.39 -8.69 -4.05
CA GLN A 31 -13.65 -9.65 -4.85
C GLN A 31 -13.82 -9.45 -6.36
N GLU A 32 -14.94 -8.88 -6.81
CA GLU A 32 -15.24 -8.59 -8.23
C GLU A 32 -14.68 -7.23 -8.70
N ALA A 33 -14.07 -6.45 -7.80
CA ALA A 33 -13.40 -5.17 -8.12
C ALA A 33 -11.88 -5.30 -8.27
N LEU A 34 -11.30 -6.44 -7.91
CA LEU A 34 -9.91 -6.76 -8.19
C LEU A 34 -9.80 -7.21 -9.65
N GLU A 35 -8.85 -6.66 -10.38
CA GLU A 35 -8.53 -7.14 -11.74
C GLU A 35 -8.24 -8.65 -11.67
N PRO A 36 -8.71 -9.44 -12.66
CA PRO A 36 -8.40 -10.85 -12.70
C PRO A 36 -6.87 -11.05 -12.69
N PRO A 37 -6.37 -12.14 -12.09
CA PRO A 37 -4.94 -12.41 -12.07
C PRO A 37 -4.38 -12.41 -13.51
N PRO A 38 -3.16 -11.89 -13.73
CA PRO A 38 -2.53 -11.89 -15.04
C PRO A 38 -2.47 -13.31 -15.59
N THR A 39 -2.71 -13.46 -16.89
CA THR A 39 -2.63 -14.74 -17.61
C THR A 39 -1.18 -15.01 -18.05
N GLU A 40 -0.85 -16.23 -18.50
CA GLU A 40 0.47 -16.55 -19.10
C GLU A 40 0.83 -15.63 -20.28
N ALA A 41 -0.15 -14.98 -20.92
CA ALA A 41 0.07 -14.00 -21.99
C ALA A 41 0.39 -12.59 -21.48
N ASP A 42 0.21 -12.34 -20.18
CA ASP A 42 0.54 -11.10 -19.46
C ASP A 42 1.90 -11.18 -18.76
N GLU A 43 2.60 -12.32 -18.85
CA GLU A 43 3.97 -12.43 -18.35
C GLU A 43 4.88 -11.45 -19.13
N PRO A 44 5.58 -10.54 -18.43
CA PRO A 44 6.52 -9.66 -19.09
C PRO A 44 7.62 -10.50 -19.76
N PRO A 45 8.16 -10.07 -20.92
CA PRO A 45 9.26 -10.76 -21.55
C PRO A 45 10.41 -10.97 -20.54
N SER A 46 11.05 -12.15 -20.56
CA SER A 46 11.95 -12.65 -19.51
C SER A 46 13.11 -11.74 -19.09
N ASP A 47 13.42 -10.73 -19.90
CA ASP A 47 14.57 -9.83 -19.72
C ASP A 47 14.16 -8.40 -19.35
N GLU A 48 12.85 -8.11 -19.21
CA GLU A 48 12.37 -6.78 -18.85
C GLU A 48 12.59 -6.48 -17.36
N PRO A 49 13.22 -5.34 -17.00
CA PRO A 49 13.39 -4.99 -15.59
C PRO A 49 12.03 -4.71 -14.94
N PRO A 50 11.83 -5.06 -13.65
CA PRO A 50 10.55 -4.83 -12.95
C PRO A 50 10.01 -3.40 -13.06
N SER A 51 10.89 -2.40 -13.09
CA SER A 51 10.51 -0.99 -13.27
C SER A 51 9.75 -0.72 -14.57
N ALA A 52 10.14 -1.36 -15.67
CA ALA A 52 9.52 -1.15 -16.98
C ALA A 52 8.13 -1.80 -17.07
N VAL A 53 7.93 -2.93 -16.38
CA VAL A 53 6.61 -3.57 -16.21
C VAL A 53 5.64 -2.61 -15.52
N TRP A 54 6.08 -2.02 -14.39
CA TRP A 54 5.26 -1.07 -13.64
C TRP A 54 5.05 0.25 -14.39
N ASP A 55 6.07 0.80 -15.05
CA ASP A 55 5.91 1.99 -15.88
C ASP A 55 4.87 1.78 -16.99
N ARG A 56 4.87 0.62 -17.66
CA ARG A 56 3.86 0.29 -18.67
C ARG A 56 2.47 0.19 -18.06
N ARG A 57 2.34 -0.48 -16.91
CA ARG A 57 1.05 -0.65 -16.21
C ARG A 57 0.49 0.69 -15.77
N TYR A 58 1.30 1.53 -15.14
CA TYR A 58 0.90 2.89 -14.80
C TYR A 58 0.61 3.71 -16.05
N ALA A 59 1.41 3.65 -17.12
CA ALA A 59 1.10 4.40 -18.35
C ALA A 59 -0.24 3.99 -19.00
N ALA A 60 -0.57 2.69 -19.00
CA ALA A 60 -1.74 2.15 -19.68
C ALA A 60 -3.06 2.29 -18.90
N HIS A 61 -3.01 2.19 -17.58
CA HIS A 61 -4.22 2.15 -16.75
C HIS A 61 -4.48 3.52 -16.09
N PRO A 62 -5.68 4.11 -16.28
CA PRO A 62 -6.06 5.33 -15.57
C PRO A 62 -6.16 5.06 -14.07
N LEU A 63 -6.03 6.13 -13.28
CA LEU A 63 -6.18 6.09 -11.82
C LEU A 63 -7.48 5.37 -11.46
N SER A 64 -7.37 4.28 -10.71
CA SER A 64 -8.53 3.72 -10.03
C SER A 64 -8.75 4.56 -8.76
N HIS A 65 -9.95 5.10 -8.60
CA HIS A 65 -10.32 5.77 -7.36
C HIS A 65 -10.38 4.72 -6.26
N GLN A 66 -9.49 4.81 -5.29
CA GLN A 66 -9.45 3.90 -4.15
C GLN A 66 -9.41 4.74 -2.87
N ASP A 67 -10.22 4.35 -1.88
CA ASP A 67 -10.01 4.86 -0.54
C ASP A 67 -8.70 4.28 0.00
N ALA A 68 -7.92 5.10 0.70
CA ALA A 68 -6.68 4.65 1.33
C ALA A 68 -6.99 3.51 2.32
N TRP A 69 -6.42 2.32 2.08
CA TRP A 69 -6.60 1.15 2.92
C TRP A 69 -6.11 1.40 4.35
N LEU A 70 -5.08 2.24 4.51
CA LEU A 70 -4.55 2.62 5.82
C LEU A 70 -5.58 3.34 6.71
N THR A 71 -6.65 3.89 6.14
CA THR A 71 -7.73 4.53 6.92
C THR A 71 -8.32 3.56 7.95
N GLY A 72 -8.41 2.26 7.63
CA GLY A 72 -8.84 1.23 8.59
C GLY A 72 -7.89 1.01 9.76
N TRP A 73 -6.64 1.47 9.63
CA TRP A 73 -5.56 1.31 10.61
C TRP A 73 -5.19 2.61 11.31
N GLN A 74 -5.95 3.70 11.11
CA GLN A 74 -5.66 5.01 11.69
C GLN A 74 -5.46 5.01 13.21
N HIS A 75 -6.11 4.09 13.92
CA HIS A 75 -5.97 3.91 15.37
C HIS A 75 -4.55 3.48 15.80
N ARG A 76 -3.71 3.02 14.87
CA ARG A 76 -2.29 2.66 15.11
C ARG A 76 -1.32 3.80 14.85
N LEU A 77 -1.79 4.91 14.28
CA LEU A 77 -1.00 6.06 13.86
C LEU A 77 -0.75 7.16 14.93
N PRO A 78 -1.35 7.17 16.15
CA PRO A 78 -1.01 8.18 17.15
C PRO A 78 0.51 8.24 17.42
N GLY A 79 1.07 9.45 17.35
CA GLY A 79 2.49 9.72 17.59
C GLY A 79 3.40 9.54 16.36
N VAL A 80 2.89 9.05 15.23
CA VAL A 80 3.63 9.00 13.96
C VAL A 80 3.84 10.42 13.44
N ARG A 81 5.10 10.80 13.18
CA ARG A 81 5.43 12.10 12.58
C ARG A 81 6.04 11.98 11.20
N ARG A 82 6.78 10.89 10.94
CA ARG A 82 7.42 10.62 9.65
C ARG A 82 7.05 9.23 9.16
N ALA A 83 6.56 9.14 7.93
CA ALA A 83 6.19 7.87 7.30
C ALA A 83 6.88 7.66 5.94
N LEU A 84 7.19 6.40 5.67
CA LEU A 84 7.64 5.90 4.37
C LEU A 84 6.49 5.15 3.70
N ASP A 85 6.06 5.58 2.52
CA ASP A 85 5.07 4.88 1.69
C ASP A 85 5.81 4.08 0.60
N ILE A 86 5.77 2.75 0.70
CA ILE A 86 6.57 1.80 -0.10
C ILE A 86 5.73 1.26 -1.25
N GLY A 87 6.17 1.54 -2.48
CA GLY A 87 5.36 1.29 -3.67
C GLY A 87 4.16 2.24 -3.68
N CYS A 88 4.43 3.54 -3.53
CA CYS A 88 3.39 4.55 -3.28
C CYS A 88 2.39 4.70 -4.44
N GLY A 89 2.73 4.19 -5.63
CA GLY A 89 1.79 4.09 -6.75
C GLY A 89 1.16 5.42 -7.13
N ASP A 90 -0.17 5.48 -7.13
CA ASP A 90 -0.94 6.69 -7.43
C ASP A 90 -1.01 7.69 -6.26
N GLY A 91 -0.54 7.30 -5.07
CA GLY A 91 -0.38 8.18 -3.90
C GLY A 91 -1.56 8.18 -2.92
N TRP A 92 -2.41 7.16 -2.90
CA TRP A 92 -3.57 7.09 -2.00
C TRP A 92 -3.17 7.08 -0.52
N GLU A 93 -2.26 6.18 -0.13
CA GLU A 93 -1.76 6.10 1.24
C GLU A 93 -0.94 7.34 1.61
N THR A 94 -0.10 7.82 0.68
CA THR A 94 0.59 9.10 0.80
C THR A 94 -0.37 10.26 1.11
N ALA A 95 -1.48 10.38 0.38
CA ALA A 95 -2.46 11.46 0.57
C ALA A 95 -3.13 11.36 1.95
N ALA A 96 -3.58 10.16 2.35
CA ALA A 96 -4.21 9.94 3.65
C ALA A 96 -3.27 10.28 4.83
N LEU A 97 -2.00 9.86 4.75
CA LEU A 97 -0.98 10.21 5.75
C LEU A 97 -0.72 11.72 5.82
N LEU A 98 -0.65 12.38 4.66
CA LEU A 98 -0.48 13.84 4.58
C LEU A 98 -1.68 14.62 5.14
N GLU A 99 -2.89 14.07 5.07
CA GLU A 99 -4.11 14.65 5.68
C GLU A 99 -4.09 14.54 7.21
N LEU A 100 -3.45 13.50 7.74
CA LEU A 100 -3.20 13.32 9.18
C LEU A 100 -2.05 14.17 9.71
N GLY A 101 -1.41 14.99 8.87
CA GLY A 101 -0.30 15.85 9.24
C GLY A 101 1.05 15.14 9.39
N VAL A 102 1.17 13.92 8.85
CA VAL A 102 2.43 13.18 8.81
C VAL A 102 3.33 13.71 7.69
N ASP A 103 4.64 13.77 7.95
CA ASP A 103 5.65 14.03 6.91
C ASP A 103 5.94 12.75 6.14
N VAL A 104 5.61 12.73 4.85
CA VAL A 104 5.59 11.51 4.04
C VAL A 104 6.70 11.54 3.00
N THR A 105 7.47 10.45 2.95
CA THR A 105 8.32 10.09 1.81
C THR A 105 7.69 8.90 1.09
N GLY A 106 7.27 9.09 -0.16
CA GLY A 106 6.84 8.01 -1.04
C GLY A 106 7.99 7.50 -1.89
N ILE A 107 8.12 6.18 -2.00
CA ILE A 107 9.05 5.52 -2.91
C ILE A 107 8.31 4.60 -3.86
N ASP A 108 8.78 4.54 -5.09
CA ASP A 108 8.33 3.56 -6.08
C ASP A 108 9.47 3.26 -7.04
N ILE A 109 9.46 2.05 -7.62
CA ILE A 109 10.40 1.66 -8.67
C ILE A 109 9.97 2.20 -10.05
N SER A 110 8.70 2.61 -10.19
CA SER A 110 8.13 3.20 -11.39
C SER A 110 8.21 4.73 -11.38
N ALA A 111 8.78 5.30 -12.43
CA ALA A 111 8.81 6.73 -12.64
C ALA A 111 7.41 7.28 -12.97
N GLU A 112 6.60 6.50 -13.70
CA GLU A 112 5.21 6.84 -14.02
C GLU A 112 4.32 6.90 -12.78
N ALA A 113 4.46 5.93 -11.86
CA ALA A 113 3.80 5.96 -10.54
C ALA A 113 4.14 7.25 -9.79
N LEU A 114 5.42 7.56 -9.64
CA LEU A 114 5.85 8.77 -8.93
C LEU A 114 5.37 10.06 -9.58
N ALA A 115 5.29 10.12 -10.91
CA ALA A 115 4.73 11.27 -11.60
C ALA A 115 3.24 11.49 -11.24
N ARG A 116 2.49 10.40 -11.08
CA ARG A 116 1.08 10.42 -10.65
C ARG A 116 0.94 10.77 -9.18
N CYS A 117 1.66 10.09 -8.28
CA CYS A 117 1.68 10.40 -6.85
C CYS A 117 2.02 11.88 -6.61
N ARG A 118 3.05 12.41 -7.28
CA ARG A 118 3.46 13.82 -7.16
C ARG A 118 2.37 14.81 -7.57
N ARG A 119 1.51 14.45 -8.53
CA ARG A 119 0.39 15.29 -8.96
C ARG A 119 -0.70 15.37 -7.88
N HIS A 120 -0.97 14.29 -7.16
CA HIS A 120 -1.99 14.26 -6.10
C HIS A 120 -1.46 14.76 -4.76
N SER A 121 -0.20 14.45 -4.46
CA SER A 121 0.41 14.64 -3.15
C SER A 121 1.68 15.48 -3.24
N PRO A 122 1.67 16.69 -3.84
CA PRO A 122 2.89 17.47 -4.10
C PRO A 122 3.67 17.87 -2.84
N ARG A 123 3.05 17.76 -1.65
CA ARG A 123 3.68 18.04 -0.35
C ARG A 123 4.62 16.92 0.11
N ALA A 124 4.44 15.68 -0.36
CA ALA A 124 5.32 14.57 0.00
C ALA A 124 6.67 14.66 -0.72
N ARG A 125 7.69 14.06 -0.10
CA ARG A 125 8.95 13.74 -0.79
C ARG A 125 8.75 12.48 -1.64
N HIS A 126 9.27 12.47 -2.86
CA HIS A 126 9.10 11.36 -3.80
C HIS A 126 10.46 10.88 -4.29
N LEU A 127 10.76 9.59 -4.15
CA LEU A 127 12.05 9.01 -4.53
C LEU A 127 11.85 7.81 -5.45
N LEU A 128 12.51 7.83 -6.62
CA LEU A 128 12.63 6.65 -7.47
C LEU A 128 13.63 5.70 -6.81
N ALA A 129 13.13 4.62 -6.23
CA ALA A 129 13.93 3.72 -5.44
C ALA A 129 13.34 2.30 -5.41
N ASP A 130 14.24 1.33 -5.29
CA ASP A 130 13.90 -0.06 -5.02
C ASP A 130 13.91 -0.29 -3.51
N VAL A 131 12.84 -0.87 -2.97
CA VAL A 131 12.74 -1.17 -1.53
C VAL A 131 13.84 -2.11 -1.04
N ARG A 132 14.43 -2.93 -1.94
CA ARG A 132 15.54 -3.85 -1.62
C ARG A 132 16.86 -3.12 -1.37
N ALA A 133 16.97 -1.84 -1.73
CA ALA A 133 18.16 -1.02 -1.48
C ALA A 133 17.82 0.49 -1.47
N MET A 134 17.81 1.10 -0.29
CA MET A 134 17.43 2.50 -0.09
C MET A 134 18.58 3.37 0.49
N PRO A 135 19.74 3.47 -0.19
CA PRO A 135 20.93 4.15 0.35
C PRO A 135 20.77 5.66 0.54
N MET A 136 19.74 6.25 -0.07
CA MET A 136 19.39 7.67 0.06
C MET A 136 18.59 7.98 1.34
N LEU A 137 18.16 6.95 2.08
CA LEU A 137 17.42 7.04 3.33
C LEU A 137 18.31 6.67 4.52
N ARG A 138 18.17 7.42 5.61
CA ARG A 138 18.96 7.23 6.83
C ARG A 138 18.37 6.12 7.69
N ASP A 139 19.23 5.53 8.50
CA ASP A 139 18.81 4.60 9.55
C ASP A 139 17.90 5.31 10.55
N GLY A 140 16.81 4.68 10.96
CA GLY A 140 15.89 5.26 11.94
C GLY A 140 15.15 6.53 11.49
N GLU A 141 15.03 6.75 10.18
CA GLU A 141 14.42 7.96 9.64
C GLU A 141 12.89 8.01 9.79
N PHE A 142 12.21 6.87 9.87
CA PHE A 142 10.75 6.81 9.85
C PHE A 142 10.15 6.17 11.09
N ASP A 143 9.03 6.71 11.55
CA ASP A 143 8.26 6.14 12.67
C ASP A 143 7.29 5.06 12.16
N LEU A 144 6.97 5.10 10.86
CA LEU A 144 6.07 4.19 10.17
C LEU A 144 6.57 3.90 8.74
N ALA A 145 6.44 2.64 8.32
CA ALA A 145 6.50 2.23 6.93
C ALA A 145 5.13 1.64 6.55
N VAL A 146 4.59 2.07 5.42
CA VAL A 146 3.35 1.55 4.85
C VAL A 146 3.70 0.84 3.55
N ALA A 147 3.18 -0.38 3.36
CA ALA A 147 3.42 -1.16 2.16
C ALA A 147 2.12 -1.82 1.70
N GLN A 148 1.37 -1.12 0.85
CA GLN A 148 0.09 -1.59 0.34
C GLN A 148 0.31 -2.34 -0.98
N LEU A 149 0.10 -3.66 -0.95
CA LEU A 149 0.20 -4.54 -2.13
C LEU A 149 1.52 -4.40 -2.92
N SER A 150 2.64 -4.12 -2.24
CA SER A 150 3.94 -3.88 -2.88
C SER A 150 5.05 -4.89 -2.56
N LEU A 151 4.90 -5.69 -1.49
CA LEU A 151 5.97 -6.59 -1.02
C LEU A 151 5.88 -8.05 -1.51
N HIS A 152 4.83 -8.41 -2.26
CA HIS A 152 4.58 -9.79 -2.70
C HIS A 152 5.08 -10.12 -4.12
N TYR A 153 5.81 -9.20 -4.76
CA TYR A 153 6.39 -9.41 -6.09
C TYR A 153 7.81 -9.99 -6.05
N PHE A 154 8.31 -10.32 -4.87
CA PHE A 154 9.70 -10.72 -4.66
C PHE A 154 9.80 -12.21 -4.35
N ASP A 155 10.91 -12.82 -4.79
CA ASP A 155 11.31 -14.11 -4.26
C ASP A 155 11.71 -14.00 -2.77
N ARG A 156 11.91 -15.15 -2.11
CA ARG A 156 12.24 -15.20 -0.69
C ARG A 156 13.48 -14.37 -0.30
N GLU A 157 14.53 -14.38 -1.10
CA GLU A 157 15.78 -13.67 -0.76
C GLU A 157 15.60 -12.17 -0.94
N ASP A 158 14.89 -11.75 -1.98
CA ASP A 158 14.57 -10.35 -2.22
C ASP A 158 13.53 -9.81 -1.22
N THR A 159 12.56 -10.60 -0.80
CA THR A 159 11.68 -10.27 0.34
C THR A 159 12.51 -10.03 1.60
N ARG A 160 13.47 -10.90 1.89
CA ARG A 160 14.36 -10.75 3.06
C ARG A 160 15.16 -9.45 2.97
N ARG A 161 15.70 -9.11 1.80
CA ARG A 161 16.43 -7.85 1.57
C ARG A 161 15.55 -6.62 1.78
N ALA A 162 14.35 -6.63 1.20
CA ALA A 162 13.37 -5.57 1.39
C ALA A 162 13.03 -5.38 2.88
N LEU A 163 12.74 -6.45 3.61
CA LEU A 163 12.44 -6.38 5.04
C LEU A 163 13.63 -5.89 5.87
N CYS A 164 14.87 -6.29 5.53
CA CYS A 164 16.07 -5.76 6.18
C CYS A 164 16.23 -4.24 5.95
N GLU A 165 16.03 -3.77 4.72
CA GLU A 165 16.11 -2.34 4.41
C GLU A 165 14.98 -1.54 5.08
N ILE A 166 13.76 -2.08 5.12
CA ILE A 166 12.64 -1.48 5.86
C ILE A 166 12.96 -1.37 7.34
N ALA A 167 13.47 -2.45 7.95
CA ALA A 167 13.87 -2.45 9.36
C ALA A 167 14.99 -1.45 9.64
N ARG A 168 15.95 -1.27 8.72
CA ARG A 168 17.04 -0.29 8.85
C ARG A 168 16.51 1.14 8.90
N VAL A 169 15.60 1.51 7.99
CA VAL A 169 15.09 2.90 7.89
C VAL A 169 14.03 3.23 8.94
N LEU A 170 13.45 2.21 9.60
CA LEU A 170 12.55 2.41 10.73
C LEU A 170 13.31 2.78 12.01
N ALA A 171 12.77 3.74 12.75
CA ALA A 171 13.23 4.11 14.08
C ALA A 171 13.05 2.95 15.06
N PRO A 172 13.73 2.95 16.21
CA PRO A 172 13.36 2.08 17.32
C PRO A 172 11.86 2.23 17.62
N GLU A 173 11.15 1.11 17.81
CA GLU A 173 9.68 1.05 17.95
C GLU A 173 8.87 1.47 16.72
N GLY A 174 9.54 1.72 15.59
CA GLY A 174 8.90 1.99 14.31
C GLY A 174 8.12 0.79 13.81
N LYS A 175 7.02 1.05 13.10
CA LYS A 175 6.08 0.01 12.67
C LYS A 175 6.11 -0.15 11.16
N LEU A 176 5.97 -1.40 10.71
CA LEU A 176 5.54 -1.70 9.36
C LEU A 176 4.05 -2.06 9.40
N ILE A 177 3.25 -1.39 8.58
CA ILE A 177 1.86 -1.78 8.30
C ILE A 177 1.79 -2.08 6.81
N GLY A 178 1.40 -3.28 6.44
CA GLY A 178 1.29 -3.64 5.03
C GLY A 178 0.26 -4.72 4.80
N CYS A 179 -0.17 -4.81 3.56
CA CYS A 179 -0.97 -5.91 3.06
C CYS A 179 -0.30 -6.50 1.82
N VAL A 180 -0.39 -7.81 1.68
CA VAL A 180 0.20 -8.57 0.59
C VAL A 180 -0.88 -9.45 -0.01
N ASN A 181 -0.74 -9.78 -1.29
CA ASN A 181 -1.50 -10.91 -1.82
C ASN A 181 -0.96 -12.17 -1.15
N ALA A 182 -1.86 -13.00 -0.64
CA ALA A 182 -1.54 -14.35 -0.25
C ALA A 182 -1.65 -15.22 -1.50
N GLU A 183 -0.65 -16.06 -1.75
CA GLU A 183 -0.70 -17.00 -2.89
C GLU A 183 -1.80 -18.05 -2.69
N ASP A 184 -2.20 -18.35 -1.44
CA ASP A 184 -3.36 -19.17 -1.05
C ASP A 184 -3.63 -19.06 0.47
N ASP A 185 -4.73 -18.43 0.91
CA ASP A 185 -5.08 -18.32 2.34
C ASP A 185 -6.20 -19.31 2.76
N TRP A 186 -6.01 -19.91 3.95
CA TRP A 186 -6.63 -21.07 4.64
C TRP A 186 -6.23 -22.48 4.14
N HIS A 187 -5.05 -23.05 4.40
CA HIS A 187 -4.01 -22.69 5.34
C HIS A 187 -2.69 -23.23 4.80
N TYR A 188 -1.74 -22.37 4.44
CA TYR A 188 -0.44 -22.87 4.03
C TYR A 188 0.36 -23.36 5.25
N GLY A 189 0.16 -24.64 5.62
CA GLY A 189 0.97 -25.39 6.60
C GLY A 189 0.42 -25.56 8.02
N ALA A 190 -0.86 -25.25 8.31
CA ALA A 190 -1.44 -25.51 9.63
C ALA A 190 -1.99 -26.95 9.74
N PRO A 191 -1.76 -27.68 10.85
CA PRO A 191 -2.40 -28.99 11.08
C PRO A 191 -3.91 -28.84 11.32
N ASP A 192 -4.66 -29.90 10.99
CA ASP A 192 -6.14 -29.97 10.91
C ASP A 192 -6.90 -29.71 12.24
N ASP A 193 -6.24 -29.34 13.33
CA ASP A 193 -6.82 -29.16 14.66
C ASP A 193 -6.84 -27.72 15.21
N ALA A 194 -6.64 -26.71 14.35
CA ALA A 194 -6.74 -25.28 14.70
C ALA A 194 -8.15 -24.68 14.53
#